data_AF-A0AA43HSF8-F1
#
_entry.id   AF-A0AA43HSF8-F1
#
_cell.length_a   1.000
_cell.length_b   1.000
_cell.length_c   1.000
_cell.angle_alpha   90.00
_cell.angle_beta   90.00
_cell.angle_gamma   90.00
#
_symmetry.space_group_name_H-M   'P 1'
#
loop_
_entity.id
_entity.type
_entity.pdbx_description
1 polymer ?
#
loop_
_entity_poly.entity_id
_entity_poly.type
_entity_poly.pdbx_seq_one_letter_code
_entity_poly.pdbx_strand_id
1 'polypeptide(L)'
;MSKFCQTCGFLLKGDENICPECGAEIQHIDIVEEDDSIHFEQTTAPIEFSSPQEEKQEEYKKPFPWLIFVSGLLLVLSLGGYLVYSQFYKPYAIDRDAPRYYTYANSTFLRSSQVVGVEYNILGRVPYGAELIIYEKEGQWAKAKWNKEVGYIASEYILSKQDFFRLNSIWGDNNCKDVIGQAKCRLALLNYFKSKKLYGDIDVKVAKDVFNLIILDRDVWQVFAKPKEEKYNSVYYCKLSNPNQKYNDFAILIANKESHSRRCLIFSFDDSETPSLIYETIAPNVGDISNIKTFSPYGTLGPTYQIEYK
;
A
#
# COMPACT_ATOMS: atom_id res chain seq x y z
N MET A 1 -30.23 -47.49 22.00
CA MET A 1 -30.43 -47.38 20.54
C MET A 1 -30.51 -45.90 20.18
N SER A 2 -29.99 -45.47 19.04
CA SER A 2 -30.15 -44.07 18.56
C SER A 2 -31.47 -43.91 17.81
N LYS A 3 -32.42 -43.15 18.36
CA LYS A 3 -33.67 -42.77 17.67
C LYS A 3 -33.37 -41.68 16.62
N PHE A 4 -34.10 -41.69 15.51
CA PHE A 4 -34.03 -40.64 14.49
C PHE A 4 -35.44 -40.25 14.03
N CYS A 5 -35.63 -38.98 13.65
CA CYS A 5 -36.90 -38.49 13.14
C CYS A 5 -37.17 -39.07 11.74
N GLN A 6 -38.30 -39.76 11.55
CA GLN A 6 -38.66 -40.36 10.26
C GLN A 6 -38.99 -39.31 9.18
N THR A 7 -39.31 -38.07 9.57
CA THR A 7 -39.72 -36.98 8.65
C THR A 7 -38.54 -36.20 8.07
N CYS A 8 -37.45 -36.00 8.82
CA CYS A 8 -36.28 -35.22 8.38
C CYS A 8 -34.92 -35.92 8.54
N GLY A 9 -34.85 -37.10 9.18
CA GLY A 9 -33.60 -37.82 9.44
C GLY A 9 -32.77 -37.30 10.62
N PHE A 10 -33.22 -36.27 11.33
CA PHE A 10 -32.51 -35.71 12.49
C PHE A 10 -32.31 -36.76 13.60
N LEU A 11 -31.13 -36.76 14.21
CA LEU A 11 -30.68 -37.80 15.14
C LEU A 11 -30.89 -37.33 16.60
N LEU A 12 -31.88 -37.92 17.26
CA LEU A 12 -32.40 -37.49 18.57
C LEU A 12 -31.45 -37.92 19.71
N LYS A 13 -31.34 -37.09 20.76
CA LYS A 13 -30.38 -37.30 21.85
C LYS A 13 -31.02 -37.74 23.18
N GLY A 14 -32.34 -37.77 23.24
CA GLY A 14 -33.10 -38.38 24.33
C GLY A 14 -34.53 -38.73 23.90
N ASP A 15 -35.40 -38.93 24.89
CA ASP A 15 -36.83 -39.17 24.69
C ASP A 15 -37.57 -37.82 24.52
N GLU A 16 -37.29 -37.19 23.38
CA GLU A 16 -37.87 -35.92 22.95
C GLU A 16 -39.16 -36.20 22.15
N ASN A 17 -40.34 -35.88 22.72
CA ASN A 17 -41.64 -36.17 22.08
C ASN A 17 -41.96 -35.31 20.84
N ILE A 18 -41.18 -34.26 20.57
CA ILE A 18 -41.34 -33.39 19.39
C ILE A 18 -39.94 -33.13 18.81
N CYS A 19 -39.76 -33.30 17.51
CA CYS A 19 -38.47 -33.11 16.85
C CYS A 19 -38.08 -31.62 16.80
N PRO A 20 -36.91 -31.21 17.34
CA PRO A 20 -36.53 -29.80 17.47
C PRO A 20 -36.19 -29.11 16.13
N GLU A 21 -35.98 -29.85 15.04
CA GLU A 21 -35.63 -29.28 13.73
C GLU A 21 -36.83 -29.11 12.78
N CYS A 22 -37.88 -29.92 12.93
CA CYS A 22 -39.06 -29.90 12.04
C CYS A 22 -40.43 -29.79 12.74
N GLY A 23 -40.48 -29.83 14.08
CA GLY A 23 -41.72 -29.68 14.86
C GLY A 23 -42.67 -30.88 14.81
N ALA A 24 -42.27 -32.02 14.22
CA ALA A 24 -43.08 -33.24 14.17
C ALA A 24 -43.18 -33.93 15.54
N GLU A 25 -44.39 -34.28 15.96
CA GLU A 25 -44.69 -35.01 17.20
C GLU A 25 -44.47 -36.53 17.00
N ILE A 26 -43.88 -37.18 18.02
CA ILE A 26 -43.38 -38.56 17.94
C ILE A 26 -44.26 -39.47 18.78
N GLN A 27 -45.01 -40.35 18.10
CA GLN A 27 -45.93 -41.29 18.75
C GLN A 27 -45.17 -42.47 19.37
N HIS A 28 -45.30 -42.62 20.69
CA HIS A 28 -44.93 -43.84 21.42
C HIS A 28 -46.07 -44.87 21.35
N ILE A 29 -45.73 -46.15 21.28
CA ILE A 29 -46.66 -47.29 21.37
C ILE A 29 -46.01 -48.36 22.25
N ASP A 30 -46.66 -48.68 23.37
CA ASP A 30 -46.20 -49.68 24.35
C ASP A 30 -47.14 -50.90 24.34
N ILE A 31 -46.57 -52.11 24.22
CA ILE A 31 -47.24 -53.43 24.36
C ILE A 31 -46.16 -54.35 24.99
N VAL A 32 -46.16 -54.59 26.31
CA VAL A 32 -46.97 -55.56 27.09
C VAL A 32 -46.45 -57.01 26.99
N GLU A 33 -46.35 -57.66 28.16
CA GLU A 33 -45.81 -59.00 28.41
C GLU A 33 -46.89 -60.09 28.25
N GLU A 34 -46.50 -61.34 27.99
CA GLU A 34 -46.83 -62.52 28.85
C GLU A 34 -46.09 -63.81 28.40
N ASP A 35 -46.18 -64.85 29.22
CA ASP A 35 -45.52 -66.17 29.12
C ASP A 35 -46.46 -67.24 28.49
N ASP A 36 -45.92 -68.39 28.02
CA ASP A 36 -46.53 -69.72 28.32
C ASP A 36 -45.77 -70.97 27.77
N SER A 37 -45.37 -71.82 28.72
CA SER A 37 -45.57 -73.30 28.73
C SER A 37 -44.80 -74.30 27.80
N ILE A 38 -43.88 -75.05 28.44
CA ILE A 38 -43.62 -76.53 28.43
C ILE A 38 -44.20 -77.42 27.29
N HIS A 39 -43.42 -78.29 26.61
CA HIS A 39 -42.96 -79.67 27.00
C HIS A 39 -42.10 -80.30 25.84
N PHE A 40 -41.52 -81.52 25.80
CA PHE A 40 -41.53 -82.77 26.64
C PHE A 40 -40.17 -83.57 26.52
N GLU A 41 -40.17 -84.85 26.94
CA GLU A 41 -39.11 -85.90 26.85
C GLU A 41 -38.86 -86.42 25.39
N GLN A 42 -37.79 -87.17 25.00
CA GLN A 42 -37.22 -88.38 25.62
C GLN A 42 -35.72 -88.69 25.35
N THR A 43 -35.17 -89.45 26.31
CA THR A 43 -33.95 -90.28 26.34
C THR A 43 -33.37 -90.82 25.03
N THR A 44 -32.05 -90.71 24.86
CA THR A 44 -31.07 -91.82 25.11
C THR A 44 -29.63 -91.36 24.93
N ALA A 45 -28.66 -92.08 25.53
CA ALA A 45 -27.23 -91.89 25.29
C ALA A 45 -26.56 -93.22 24.92
N PRO A 46 -25.63 -93.20 23.95
CA PRO A 46 -24.48 -94.11 23.92
C PRO A 46 -23.14 -93.35 23.92
N ILE A 47 -22.04 -94.11 23.93
CA ILE A 47 -20.72 -93.69 24.42
C ILE A 47 -19.67 -93.65 23.29
N GLU A 48 -18.70 -92.74 23.42
CA GLU A 48 -17.38 -92.65 22.73
C GLU A 48 -17.28 -92.82 21.20
N PHE A 49 -16.78 -91.76 20.55
CA PHE A 49 -15.48 -91.88 19.87
C PHE A 49 -14.74 -90.53 19.84
N SER A 50 -13.42 -90.53 20.08
CA SER A 50 -12.60 -89.32 20.08
C SER A 50 -11.90 -89.11 18.74
N SER A 51 -12.03 -87.92 18.14
CA SER A 51 -11.21 -87.45 17.01
C SER A 51 -10.59 -86.08 17.32
N PRO A 52 -9.41 -85.73 16.75
CA PRO A 52 -8.65 -84.55 17.18
C PRO A 52 -9.37 -83.23 16.92
N GLN A 53 -9.21 -82.26 17.83
CA GLN A 53 -9.44 -80.84 17.53
C GLN A 53 -8.23 -80.32 16.75
N GLU A 54 -8.44 -79.82 15.53
CA GLU A 54 -7.42 -79.00 14.86
C GLU A 54 -7.37 -77.62 15.53
N GLU A 55 -6.23 -77.26 16.11
CA GLU A 55 -6.00 -75.91 16.60
C GLU A 55 -5.96 -74.93 15.41
N LYS A 56 -7.04 -74.16 15.21
CA LYS A 56 -7.01 -72.99 14.33
C LYS A 56 -6.03 -71.96 14.89
N GLN A 57 -4.82 -71.92 14.35
CA GLN A 57 -3.90 -70.81 14.57
C GLN A 57 -4.52 -69.53 14.00
N GLU A 58 -4.91 -68.61 14.87
CA GLU A 58 -5.37 -67.30 14.44
C GLU A 58 -4.21 -66.51 13.83
N GLU A 59 -4.29 -66.23 12.53
CA GLU A 59 -3.29 -65.46 11.80
C GLU A 59 -3.26 -64.02 12.35
N TYR A 60 -2.28 -63.71 13.21
CA TYR A 60 -2.12 -62.39 13.82
C TYR A 60 -1.76 -61.33 12.78
N LYS A 61 -2.80 -60.74 12.18
CA LYS A 61 -2.70 -59.60 11.27
C LYS A 61 -2.21 -58.39 12.06
N LYS A 62 -0.91 -58.12 11.94
CA LYS A 62 -0.23 -56.96 12.54
C LYS A 62 -1.06 -55.70 12.31
N PRO A 63 -1.35 -54.89 13.36
CA PRO A 63 -2.17 -53.71 13.20
C PRO A 63 -1.55 -52.76 12.18
N PHE A 64 -2.37 -52.25 11.26
CA PHE A 64 -1.94 -51.28 10.26
C PHE A 64 -1.28 -50.09 10.96
N PRO A 65 -0.10 -49.62 10.51
CA PRO A 65 0.73 -48.68 11.26
C PRO A 65 0.19 -47.24 11.17
N TRP A 66 -0.97 -47.00 11.77
CA TRP A 66 -1.71 -45.74 11.70
C TRP A 66 -0.89 -44.56 12.25
N LEU A 67 -0.05 -44.79 13.25
CA LEU A 67 0.90 -43.80 13.78
C LEU A 67 1.92 -43.32 12.73
N ILE A 68 2.35 -44.19 11.80
CA ILE A 68 3.24 -43.82 10.69
C ILE A 68 2.47 -43.01 9.64
N PHE A 69 1.21 -43.36 9.36
CA PHE A 69 0.35 -42.58 8.46
C PHE A 69 -0.01 -41.20 9.04
N VAL A 70 -0.34 -41.11 10.34
CA VAL A 70 -0.68 -39.83 10.99
C VAL A 70 0.55 -38.96 11.19
N SER A 71 1.70 -39.51 11.57
CA SER A 71 2.95 -38.72 11.59
C SER A 71 3.39 -38.28 10.20
N GLY A 72 3.23 -39.13 9.17
CA GLY A 72 3.42 -38.76 7.77
C GLY A 72 2.49 -37.62 7.32
N LEU A 73 1.19 -37.71 7.64
CA LEU A 73 0.21 -36.65 7.36
C LEU A 73 0.58 -35.34 8.06
N LEU A 74 0.94 -35.38 9.34
CA LEU A 74 1.36 -34.21 10.11
C LEU A 74 2.66 -33.59 9.56
N LEU A 75 3.62 -34.39 9.11
CA LEU A 75 4.83 -33.90 8.44
C LEU A 75 4.51 -33.23 7.10
N VAL A 76 3.61 -33.80 6.29
CA VAL A 76 3.16 -33.20 5.02
C VAL A 76 2.41 -31.88 5.27
N LEU A 77 1.51 -31.84 6.26
CA LEU A 77 0.79 -30.62 6.64
C LEU A 77 1.73 -29.54 7.20
N SER A 78 2.70 -29.92 8.04
CA SER A 78 3.69 -29.00 8.60
C SER A 78 4.62 -28.44 7.53
N LEU A 79 5.12 -29.29 6.62
CA LEU A 79 6.00 -28.86 5.53
C LEU A 79 5.23 -28.02 4.49
N GLY A 80 4.01 -28.41 4.13
CA GLY A 80 3.13 -27.64 3.26
C GLY A 80 2.78 -26.28 3.85
N GLY A 81 2.43 -26.23 5.14
CA GLY A 81 2.19 -24.98 5.87
C GLY A 81 3.42 -24.08 5.91
N TYR A 82 4.61 -24.63 6.16
CA TYR A 82 5.88 -23.88 6.12
C TYR A 82 6.19 -23.34 4.72
N LEU A 83 5.93 -24.11 3.66
CA LEU A 83 6.12 -23.67 2.27
C LEU A 83 5.14 -22.54 1.90
N VAL A 84 3.86 -22.67 2.23
CA VAL A 84 2.85 -21.61 2.02
C VAL A 84 3.22 -20.34 2.81
N TYR A 85 3.62 -20.50 4.08
CA TYR A 85 4.04 -19.39 4.92
C TYR A 85 5.27 -18.67 4.37
N SER A 86 6.31 -19.40 3.98
CA SER A 86 7.58 -18.83 3.51
C SER A 86 7.51 -18.24 2.10
N GLN A 87 6.78 -18.86 1.17
CA GLN A 87 6.72 -18.42 -0.24
C GLN A 87 5.63 -17.39 -0.51
N PHE A 88 4.51 -17.41 0.21
CA PHE A 88 3.37 -16.51 -0.06
C PHE A 88 3.11 -15.54 1.09
N TYR A 89 2.86 -16.03 2.31
CA TYR A 89 2.43 -15.16 3.42
C TYR A 89 3.51 -14.17 3.86
N LYS A 90 4.75 -14.63 4.08
CA LYS A 90 5.87 -13.79 4.53
C LYS A 90 6.18 -12.63 3.59
N PRO A 91 6.39 -12.81 2.26
CA PRO A 91 6.63 -11.68 1.37
C PRO A 91 5.41 -10.76 1.23
N TYR A 92 4.19 -11.31 1.24
CA TYR A 92 2.96 -10.49 1.23
C TYR A 92 2.86 -9.60 2.47
N ALA A 93 3.14 -10.12 3.67
CA ALA A 93 3.11 -9.35 4.91
C ALA A 93 4.16 -8.23 4.89
N ILE A 94 5.38 -8.50 4.44
CA ILE A 94 6.44 -7.49 4.28
C ILE A 94 6.00 -6.39 3.30
N ASP A 95 5.42 -6.74 2.14
CA ASP A 95 4.92 -5.76 1.18
C ASP A 95 3.74 -4.93 1.73
N ARG A 96 2.85 -5.55 2.52
CA ARG A 96 1.68 -4.91 3.13
C ARG A 96 2.09 -3.89 4.19
N ASP A 97 3.03 -4.26 5.06
CA ASP A 97 3.41 -3.48 6.24
C ASP A 97 4.50 -2.42 5.94
N ALA A 98 5.18 -2.53 4.79
CA ALA A 98 6.20 -1.58 4.36
C ALA A 98 5.62 -0.25 3.82
N PRO A 99 6.22 0.91 4.17
CA PRO A 99 5.68 2.23 3.87
C PRO A 99 5.68 2.57 2.38
N ARG A 100 4.66 3.33 1.95
CA ARG A 100 4.47 3.77 0.56
C ARG A 100 5.04 5.16 0.30
N TYR A 101 5.93 5.22 -0.68
CA TYR A 101 6.55 6.43 -1.21
C TYR A 101 6.19 6.59 -2.69
N TYR A 102 6.35 7.80 -3.23
CA TYR A 102 6.03 8.12 -4.61
C TYR A 102 7.16 8.94 -5.22
N THR A 103 7.45 8.70 -6.50
CA THR A 103 8.40 9.50 -7.28
C THR A 103 7.86 10.90 -7.56
N TYR A 104 8.69 11.94 -7.39
CA TYR A 104 8.29 13.33 -7.69
C TYR A 104 9.18 14.04 -8.72
N ALA A 105 10.32 13.46 -9.09
CA ALA A 105 11.01 13.80 -10.33
C ALA A 105 10.16 13.40 -11.56
N ASN A 106 10.40 14.02 -12.73
CA ASN A 106 9.77 13.58 -13.98
C ASN A 106 10.06 12.12 -14.30
N SER A 107 11.27 11.68 -14.01
CA SER A 107 11.64 10.27 -14.03
C SER A 107 12.91 10.03 -13.21
N THR A 108 13.06 8.83 -12.68
CA THR A 108 14.26 8.31 -12.00
C THR A 108 14.49 6.86 -12.40
N PHE A 109 15.63 6.27 -12.02
CA PHE A 109 15.98 4.88 -12.37
C PHE A 109 15.90 3.97 -11.15
N LEU A 110 15.22 2.83 -11.29
CA LEU A 110 15.37 1.69 -10.41
C LEU A 110 16.62 0.91 -10.86
N ARG A 111 17.47 0.51 -9.92
CA ARG A 111 18.78 -0.11 -10.19
C ARG A 111 18.99 -1.40 -9.42
N SER A 112 19.77 -2.34 -9.93
CA SER A 112 20.08 -3.59 -9.20
C SER A 112 21.06 -3.39 -8.05
N SER A 113 21.86 -2.33 -8.09
CA SER A 113 22.85 -1.95 -7.08
C SER A 113 22.94 -0.42 -6.89
N GLN A 114 23.53 0.00 -5.77
CA GLN A 114 23.69 1.39 -5.32
C GLN A 114 24.73 2.22 -6.11
N VAL A 115 24.84 2.02 -7.44
CA VAL A 115 25.88 2.59 -8.30
C VAL A 115 25.29 3.48 -9.40
N VAL A 116 25.69 4.76 -9.42
CA VAL A 116 25.31 5.76 -10.43
C VAL A 116 26.16 5.61 -11.69
N GLY A 117 25.69 6.12 -12.84
CA GLY A 117 26.47 6.19 -14.09
C GLY A 117 26.62 4.87 -14.87
N VAL A 118 26.30 3.74 -14.28
CA VAL A 118 26.35 2.42 -14.93
C VAL A 118 25.00 2.10 -15.59
N GLU A 119 25.01 1.76 -16.88
CA GLU A 119 23.78 1.49 -17.65
C GLU A 119 23.22 0.09 -17.43
N TYR A 120 24.05 -0.96 -17.44
CA TYR A 120 23.61 -2.35 -17.16
C TYR A 120 23.04 -2.54 -15.74
N ASN A 121 23.25 -1.57 -14.86
CA ASN A 121 22.70 -1.53 -13.51
C ASN A 121 21.24 -1.04 -13.49
N ILE A 122 20.71 -0.47 -14.58
CA ILE A 122 19.34 0.04 -14.65
C ILE A 122 18.38 -1.13 -14.90
N LEU A 123 17.45 -1.36 -13.97
CA LEU A 123 16.35 -2.32 -14.12
C LEU A 123 15.20 -1.69 -14.91
N GLY A 124 14.82 -0.46 -14.53
CA GLY A 124 13.68 0.22 -15.11
C GLY A 124 13.70 1.73 -14.93
N ARG A 125 12.97 2.42 -15.81
CA ARG A 125 12.78 3.87 -15.78
C ARG A 125 11.44 4.20 -15.12
N VAL A 126 11.49 4.66 -13.88
CA VAL A 126 10.32 4.99 -13.07
C VAL A 126 9.83 6.40 -13.47
N PRO A 127 8.54 6.60 -13.80
CA PRO A 127 7.96 7.92 -14.12
C PRO A 127 7.57 8.69 -12.85
N TYR A 128 7.09 9.94 -12.98
CA TYR A 128 6.45 10.70 -11.91
C TYR A 128 5.20 9.99 -11.35
N GLY A 129 4.98 10.09 -10.03
CA GLY A 129 3.77 9.59 -9.36
C GLY A 129 3.64 8.08 -9.27
N ALA A 130 4.69 7.33 -9.60
CA ALA A 130 4.73 5.89 -9.41
C ALA A 130 4.82 5.54 -7.92
N GLU A 131 3.95 4.65 -7.45
CA GLU A 131 4.01 4.12 -6.08
C GLU A 131 5.17 3.14 -5.92
N LEU A 132 5.85 3.23 -4.77
CA LEU A 132 6.98 2.43 -4.36
C LEU A 132 6.73 1.86 -2.96
N ILE A 133 7.03 0.57 -2.79
CA ILE A 133 7.14 -0.04 -1.46
C ILE A 133 8.59 0.11 -1.02
N ILE A 134 8.85 0.79 0.10
CA ILE A 134 10.21 1.00 0.61
C ILE A 134 10.50 0.02 1.75
N TYR A 135 11.49 -0.85 1.55
CA TYR A 135 11.93 -1.80 2.58
C TYR A 135 13.02 -1.19 3.50
N GLU A 136 13.82 -0.27 2.96
CA GLU A 136 15.05 0.23 3.57
C GLU A 136 15.32 1.62 2.98
N LYS A 137 15.80 2.60 3.77
CA LYS A 137 16.11 3.95 3.26
C LYS A 137 17.27 4.57 4.05
N GLU A 138 18.48 4.41 3.52
CA GLU A 138 19.72 4.82 4.17
C GLU A 138 20.55 5.72 3.25
N GLY A 139 20.87 6.92 3.73
CA GLY A 139 21.59 7.93 2.97
C GLY A 139 20.94 8.20 1.59
N GLN A 140 21.75 8.08 0.55
CA GLN A 140 21.39 8.43 -0.82
C GLN A 140 20.52 7.38 -1.53
N TRP A 141 20.31 6.20 -0.95
CA TRP A 141 19.56 5.11 -1.58
C TRP A 141 18.39 4.63 -0.72
N ALA A 142 17.30 4.26 -1.38
CA ALA A 142 16.21 3.50 -0.81
C ALA A 142 16.10 2.15 -1.54
N LYS A 143 15.96 1.07 -0.79
CA LYS A 143 15.67 -0.26 -1.33
C LYS A 143 14.17 -0.36 -1.53
N ALA A 144 13.76 -0.41 -2.79
CA ALA A 144 12.39 -0.22 -3.21
C ALA A 144 11.90 -1.38 -4.08
N LYS A 145 10.62 -1.72 -3.95
CA LYS A 145 9.89 -2.50 -4.94
C LYS A 145 9.02 -1.58 -5.78
N TRP A 146 9.12 -1.74 -7.10
CA TRP A 146 8.24 -1.11 -8.08
C TRP A 146 7.66 -2.20 -8.99
N ASN A 147 6.33 -2.23 -9.13
CA ASN A 147 5.62 -3.30 -9.82
C ASN A 147 6.00 -4.70 -9.26
N LYS A 148 6.84 -5.45 -10.00
CA LYS A 148 7.36 -6.78 -9.62
C LYS A 148 8.86 -6.79 -9.31
N GLU A 149 9.57 -5.69 -9.58
CA GLU A 149 11.02 -5.59 -9.47
C GLU A 149 11.44 -5.01 -8.12
N VAL A 150 12.53 -5.53 -7.56
CA VAL A 150 13.15 -5.02 -6.33
C VAL A 150 14.55 -4.52 -6.66
N GLY A 151 14.88 -3.32 -6.21
CA GLY A 151 16.17 -2.70 -6.47
C GLY A 151 16.43 -1.49 -5.56
N TYR A 152 17.34 -0.64 -5.98
CA TYR A 152 17.69 0.61 -5.30
C TYR A 152 17.25 1.80 -6.16
N ILE A 153 16.67 2.80 -5.52
CA ILE A 153 16.24 4.08 -6.11
C ILE A 153 16.87 5.23 -5.32
N ALA A 154 17.21 6.33 -5.97
CA ALA A 154 17.83 7.46 -5.29
C ALA A 154 16.84 8.14 -4.32
N SER A 155 17.24 8.25 -3.04
CA SER A 155 16.43 8.79 -1.94
C SER A 155 15.94 10.22 -2.19
N GLU A 156 16.69 11.00 -2.99
CA GLU A 156 16.39 12.39 -3.35
C GLU A 156 15.17 12.58 -4.27
N TYR A 157 14.74 11.55 -5.00
CA TYR A 157 13.63 11.65 -5.98
C TYR A 157 12.31 11.01 -5.52
N ILE A 158 12.21 10.60 -4.25
CA ILE A 158 11.03 9.98 -3.64
C ILE A 158 10.51 10.79 -2.44
N LEU A 159 9.18 10.88 -2.31
CA LEU A 159 8.49 11.49 -1.17
C LEU A 159 7.57 10.47 -0.49
N SER A 160 7.27 10.66 0.79
CA SER A 160 6.23 9.88 1.47
C SER A 160 4.85 10.14 0.84
N LYS A 161 3.89 9.21 1.02
CA LYS A 161 2.49 9.39 0.59
C LYS A 161 1.96 10.81 0.88
N GLN A 162 2.13 11.29 2.11
CA GLN A 162 1.62 12.58 2.55
C GLN A 162 2.27 13.77 1.83
N ASP A 163 3.58 13.78 1.67
CA ASP A 163 4.28 14.90 1.02
C ASP A 163 4.13 14.87 -0.51
N PHE A 164 4.00 13.68 -1.12
CA PHE A 164 3.66 13.57 -2.54
C PHE A 164 2.26 14.12 -2.83
N PHE A 165 1.23 13.72 -2.06
CA PHE A 165 -0.12 14.26 -2.26
C PHE A 165 -0.21 15.77 -1.93
N ARG A 166 0.55 16.26 -0.94
CA ARG A 166 0.70 17.70 -0.72
C ARG A 166 1.29 18.40 -1.96
N LEU A 167 2.41 17.91 -2.50
CA LEU A 167 3.02 18.47 -3.71
C LEU A 167 2.07 18.43 -4.90
N ASN A 168 1.40 17.30 -5.16
CA ASN A 168 0.51 17.16 -6.31
C ASN A 168 -0.76 18.04 -6.21
N SER A 169 -1.16 18.47 -5.01
CA SER A 169 -2.26 19.43 -4.81
C SER A 169 -1.92 20.88 -5.20
N ILE A 170 -0.62 21.22 -5.34
CA ILE A 170 -0.17 22.56 -5.73
C ILE A 170 -0.46 22.84 -7.21
N TRP A 171 -0.64 21.79 -8.04
CA TRP A 171 -0.92 21.95 -9.46
C TRP A 171 -2.38 22.33 -9.70
N GLY A 172 -2.62 23.47 -10.35
CA GLY A 172 -3.94 23.93 -10.79
C GLY A 172 -4.32 23.45 -12.20
N ASP A 173 -3.33 23.02 -12.99
CA ASP A 173 -3.52 22.44 -14.32
C ASP A 173 -2.45 21.37 -14.63
N ASN A 174 -2.56 20.77 -15.83
CA ASN A 174 -1.65 19.73 -16.30
C ASN A 174 -0.28 20.28 -16.73
N ASN A 175 -0.24 21.48 -17.33
CA ASN A 175 0.98 22.10 -17.89
C ASN A 175 2.04 22.35 -16.82
N CYS A 176 1.59 22.64 -15.57
CA CYS A 176 2.45 22.86 -14.41
C CYS A 176 3.57 21.81 -14.26
N LYS A 177 3.29 20.55 -14.59
CA LYS A 177 4.27 19.45 -14.46
C LYS A 177 5.36 19.54 -15.52
N ASP A 178 5.03 19.87 -16.76
CA ASP A 178 5.98 19.92 -17.88
C ASP A 178 6.82 21.19 -17.89
N VAL A 179 6.24 22.30 -17.42
CA VAL A 179 6.96 23.56 -17.17
C VAL A 179 7.89 23.41 -15.96
N ILE A 180 7.39 22.90 -14.83
CA ILE A 180 8.20 22.68 -13.61
C ILE A 180 8.74 21.24 -13.61
N GLY A 181 9.52 20.90 -14.64
CA GLY A 181 10.05 19.54 -14.83
C GLY A 181 11.18 19.14 -13.86
N GLN A 182 11.84 20.11 -13.23
CA GLN A 182 12.99 19.88 -12.34
C GLN A 182 12.57 19.51 -10.92
N ALA A 183 13.16 18.45 -10.36
CA ALA A 183 12.85 17.96 -9.02
C ALA A 183 13.07 19.03 -7.93
N LYS A 184 14.23 19.69 -7.91
CA LYS A 184 14.54 20.78 -6.95
C LYS A 184 13.50 21.91 -6.92
N CYS A 185 12.93 22.28 -8.07
CA CYS A 185 11.90 23.32 -8.16
C CYS A 185 10.56 22.86 -7.54
N ARG A 186 10.23 21.57 -7.68
CA ARG A 186 9.07 20.95 -7.00
C ARG A 186 9.29 20.84 -5.50
N LEU A 187 10.50 20.50 -5.08
CA LEU A 187 10.89 20.45 -3.66
C LEU A 187 10.87 21.86 -3.02
N ALA A 188 11.26 22.90 -3.76
CA ALA A 188 11.18 24.30 -3.33
C ALA A 188 9.72 24.70 -3.00
N LEU A 189 8.78 24.41 -3.90
CA LEU A 189 7.35 24.62 -3.67
C LEU A 189 6.83 23.83 -2.47
N LEU A 190 7.13 22.54 -2.39
CA LEU A 190 6.71 21.70 -1.26
C LEU A 190 7.21 22.27 0.08
N ASN A 191 8.46 22.70 0.15
CA ASN A 191 9.06 23.26 1.36
C ASN A 191 8.49 24.65 1.71
N TYR A 192 8.21 25.50 0.72
CA TYR A 192 7.50 26.77 0.93
C TYR A 192 6.09 26.54 1.48
N PHE A 193 5.30 25.66 0.84
CA PHE A 193 3.94 25.34 1.32
C PHE A 193 3.94 24.75 2.73
N LYS A 194 4.88 23.83 3.04
CA LYS A 194 5.03 23.24 4.39
C LYS A 194 5.41 24.29 5.44
N SER A 195 6.39 25.15 5.16
CA SER A 195 6.87 26.17 6.11
C SER A 195 5.85 27.29 6.36
N LYS A 196 5.15 27.73 5.31
CA LYS A 196 4.08 28.74 5.39
C LYS A 196 2.72 28.18 5.85
N LYS A 197 2.61 26.85 6.05
CA LYS A 197 1.37 26.12 6.36
C LYS A 197 0.25 26.31 5.33
N LEU A 198 0.62 26.52 4.06
CA LEU A 198 -0.33 26.61 2.95
C LEU A 198 -0.71 25.22 2.43
N TYR A 199 -1.87 25.15 1.78
CA TYR A 199 -2.40 23.93 1.19
C TYR A 199 -2.72 24.15 -0.28
N GLY A 200 -2.50 23.13 -1.11
CA GLY A 200 -3.08 23.07 -2.44
C GLY A 200 -4.49 22.49 -2.41
N ASP A 201 -5.06 22.26 -3.59
CA ASP A 201 -6.41 21.72 -3.75
C ASP A 201 -6.36 20.18 -3.59
N ILE A 202 -6.72 19.71 -2.40
CA ILE A 202 -6.67 18.29 -2.03
C ILE A 202 -8.08 17.70 -2.13
N ASP A 203 -8.27 16.66 -2.94
CA ASP A 203 -9.53 15.90 -3.01
C ASP A 203 -9.97 15.42 -1.62
N VAL A 204 -11.27 15.51 -1.32
CA VAL A 204 -11.85 15.23 0.01
C VAL A 204 -11.55 13.80 0.49
N LYS A 205 -11.50 12.82 -0.42
CA LYS A 205 -11.17 11.42 -0.09
C LYS A 205 -9.69 11.31 0.27
N VAL A 206 -8.82 11.97 -0.48
CA VAL A 206 -7.36 12.02 -0.22
C VAL A 206 -7.05 12.75 1.08
N ALA A 207 -7.75 13.85 1.39
CA ALA A 207 -7.60 14.55 2.66
C ALA A 207 -7.98 13.67 3.87
N LYS A 208 -9.04 12.87 3.74
CA LYS A 208 -9.44 11.92 4.78
C LYS A 208 -8.47 10.72 4.90
N ASP A 209 -8.11 10.09 3.78
CA ASP A 209 -7.24 8.90 3.75
C ASP A 209 -5.78 9.19 4.12
N VAL A 210 -5.20 10.27 3.59
CA VAL A 210 -3.76 10.54 3.68
C VAL A 210 -3.39 11.52 4.80
N PHE A 211 -4.31 12.40 5.18
CA PHE A 211 -4.05 13.44 6.19
C PHE A 211 -4.93 13.32 7.44
N ASN A 212 -5.97 12.45 7.42
CA ASN A 212 -7.02 12.39 8.45
C ASN A 212 -7.66 13.76 8.73
N LEU A 213 -7.86 14.57 7.68
CA LEU A 213 -8.44 15.91 7.78
C LEU A 213 -9.85 15.97 7.22
N ILE A 214 -10.75 16.60 7.98
CA ILE A 214 -12.01 17.12 7.45
C ILE A 214 -11.68 18.46 6.78
N ILE A 215 -11.92 18.60 5.48
CA ILE A 215 -11.72 19.89 4.80
C ILE A 215 -12.94 20.77 5.08
N LEU A 216 -12.76 21.71 6.01
CA LEU A 216 -13.58 22.91 6.11
C LEU A 216 -12.65 24.10 5.90
N ASP A 217 -13.10 25.04 5.07
CA ASP A 217 -12.56 26.41 4.91
C ASP A 217 -11.03 26.56 5.04
N ARG A 218 -10.32 26.41 3.91
CA ARG A 218 -8.86 26.55 3.86
C ARG A 218 -8.41 27.48 2.74
N ASP A 219 -7.46 28.33 3.08
CA ASP A 219 -6.71 29.20 2.17
C ASP A 219 -5.90 28.36 1.15
N VAL A 220 -6.53 28.00 0.04
CA VAL A 220 -5.95 27.13 -1.01
C VAL A 220 -5.14 27.96 -2.01
N TRP A 221 -3.87 27.58 -2.19
CA TRP A 221 -2.95 28.19 -3.16
C TRP A 221 -2.49 27.15 -4.18
N GLN A 222 -2.50 27.52 -5.46
CA GLN A 222 -2.08 26.68 -6.57
C GLN A 222 -1.16 27.44 -7.53
N VAL A 223 -0.38 26.69 -8.30
CA VAL A 223 0.30 27.18 -9.50
C VAL A 223 -0.60 26.89 -10.69
N PHE A 224 -0.69 27.83 -11.61
CA PHE A 224 -1.26 27.61 -12.95
C PHE A 224 -0.17 27.96 -13.98
N ALA A 225 -0.11 27.26 -15.10
CA ALA A 225 0.91 27.44 -16.12
C ALA A 225 0.32 27.34 -17.54
N LYS A 226 0.88 28.14 -18.45
CA LYS A 226 0.66 27.99 -19.89
C LYS A 226 1.44 26.78 -20.44
N PRO A 227 1.13 26.30 -21.65
CA PRO A 227 1.99 25.36 -22.39
C PRO A 227 3.46 25.82 -22.39
N LYS A 228 4.39 24.87 -22.51
CA LYS A 228 5.82 25.12 -22.34
C LYS A 228 6.43 25.95 -23.48
N GLU A 229 5.73 25.97 -24.61
CA GLU A 229 6.06 26.66 -25.85
C GLU A 229 5.71 28.15 -25.77
N GLU A 230 4.92 28.58 -24.78
CA GLU A 230 4.54 29.98 -24.60
C GLU A 230 5.70 30.83 -24.09
N LYS A 231 5.86 32.01 -24.71
CA LYS A 231 6.99 32.91 -24.48
C LYS A 231 7.04 33.48 -23.06
N TYR A 232 5.87 33.63 -22.43
CA TYR A 232 5.70 34.17 -21.09
C TYR A 232 4.79 33.22 -20.30
N ASN A 233 5.20 32.89 -19.08
CA ASN A 233 4.55 31.86 -18.27
C ASN A 233 4.62 32.24 -16.78
N SER A 234 3.89 31.55 -15.93
CA SER A 234 3.93 31.76 -14.47
C SER A 234 5.27 31.41 -13.83
N VAL A 235 6.15 30.75 -14.60
CA VAL A 235 7.48 30.28 -14.22
C VAL A 235 8.54 30.96 -15.07
N TYR A 236 9.63 31.41 -14.44
CA TYR A 236 10.75 32.04 -15.12
C TYR A 236 12.08 31.56 -14.54
N TYR A 237 13.02 31.20 -15.42
CA TYR A 237 14.33 30.63 -15.06
C TYR A 237 15.46 31.56 -15.52
N CYS A 238 16.26 32.05 -14.58
CA CYS A 238 17.33 33.02 -14.84
C CYS A 238 18.36 32.99 -13.71
N LYS A 239 19.51 33.67 -13.85
CA LYS A 239 20.45 33.87 -12.73
C LYS A 239 20.30 35.29 -12.20
N LEU A 240 19.76 35.43 -10.98
CA LEU A 240 19.41 36.70 -10.35
C LEU A 240 20.25 36.99 -9.10
N SER A 241 20.64 35.94 -8.38
CA SER A 241 21.39 36.01 -7.13
C SER A 241 22.91 35.97 -7.37
N ASN A 242 23.41 35.02 -8.17
CA ASN A 242 24.83 34.97 -8.57
C ASN A 242 25.00 34.45 -10.03
N PRO A 243 25.62 35.23 -10.94
CA PRO A 243 25.89 34.81 -12.32
C PRO A 243 26.73 33.52 -12.45
N ASN A 244 27.60 33.24 -11.47
CA ASN A 244 28.53 32.12 -11.49
C ASN A 244 27.96 30.82 -10.92
N GLN A 245 26.77 30.85 -10.31
CA GLN A 245 26.20 29.67 -9.66
C GLN A 245 25.81 28.57 -10.66
N LYS A 246 25.77 27.32 -10.19
CA LYS A 246 25.56 26.12 -11.01
C LYS A 246 24.17 26.01 -11.65
N TYR A 247 23.14 26.50 -10.96
CA TYR A 247 21.73 26.36 -11.37
C TYR A 247 21.05 27.72 -11.61
N ASN A 248 20.05 27.77 -12.48
CA ASN A 248 19.21 28.98 -12.57
C ASN A 248 18.34 29.10 -11.32
N ASP A 249 18.17 30.33 -10.84
CA ASP A 249 17.11 30.68 -9.90
C ASP A 249 15.75 30.42 -10.56
N PHE A 250 14.77 30.05 -9.74
CA PHE A 250 13.43 29.65 -10.12
C PHE A 250 12.43 30.65 -9.55
N ALA A 251 11.92 31.52 -10.41
CA ALA A 251 10.83 32.41 -10.09
C ALA A 251 9.49 31.80 -10.50
N ILE A 252 8.47 31.96 -9.67
CA ILE A 252 7.16 31.33 -9.87
C ILE A 252 6.01 32.13 -9.25
N LEU A 253 4.88 32.17 -9.96
CA LEU A 253 3.63 32.74 -9.48
C LEU A 253 2.73 31.65 -8.86
N ILE A 254 2.30 31.89 -7.62
CA ILE A 254 1.19 31.15 -6.98
C ILE A 254 -0.05 32.04 -6.92
N ALA A 255 -1.22 31.44 -7.10
CA ALA A 255 -2.52 32.09 -7.06
C ALA A 255 -3.38 31.45 -5.97
N ASN A 256 -4.11 32.27 -5.23
CA ASN A 256 -5.13 31.83 -4.29
C ASN A 256 -6.43 31.47 -5.04
N LYS A 257 -7.05 30.36 -4.67
CA LYS A 257 -8.22 29.81 -5.37
C LYS A 257 -9.49 30.65 -5.18
N GLU A 258 -9.64 31.32 -4.03
CA GLU A 258 -10.86 32.06 -3.66
C GLU A 258 -10.70 33.58 -3.82
N SER A 259 -9.69 34.18 -3.19
CA SER A 259 -9.46 35.64 -3.25
C SER A 259 -8.83 36.10 -4.58
N HIS A 260 -8.40 35.16 -5.43
CA HIS A 260 -7.60 35.39 -6.65
C HIS A 260 -6.30 36.18 -6.45
N SER A 261 -5.88 36.40 -5.20
CA SER A 261 -4.60 37.03 -4.84
C SER A 261 -3.43 36.23 -5.40
N ARG A 262 -2.44 36.89 -6.00
CA ARG A 262 -1.23 36.23 -6.53
C ARG A 262 0.02 36.66 -5.75
N ARG A 263 1.01 35.76 -5.64
CA ARG A 263 2.35 36.05 -5.12
C ARG A 263 3.40 35.59 -6.11
N CYS A 264 4.49 36.36 -6.25
CA CYS A 264 5.70 35.89 -6.89
C CYS A 264 6.69 35.43 -5.81
N LEU A 265 7.23 34.22 -5.99
CA LEU A 265 8.29 33.64 -5.19
C LEU A 265 9.53 33.52 -6.07
N ILE A 266 10.72 33.73 -5.51
CA ILE A 266 11.99 33.44 -6.18
C ILE A 266 12.83 32.54 -5.27
N PHE A 267 13.28 31.42 -5.81
CA PHE A 267 14.12 30.44 -5.14
C PHE A 267 15.50 30.38 -5.81
N SER A 268 16.55 30.28 -5.00
CA SER A 268 17.89 29.87 -5.43
C SER A 268 18.20 28.45 -4.98
N PHE A 269 19.28 27.87 -5.49
CA PHE A 269 19.70 26.50 -5.19
C PHE A 269 21.21 26.43 -4.97
N ASP A 270 21.63 25.72 -3.92
CA ASP A 270 23.05 25.40 -3.70
C ASP A 270 23.55 24.31 -4.68
N ASP A 271 24.84 23.98 -4.63
CA ASP A 271 25.45 22.96 -5.50
C ASP A 271 24.90 21.54 -5.30
N SER A 272 24.24 21.29 -4.16
CA SER A 272 23.54 20.04 -3.78
C SER A 272 22.05 20.06 -4.11
N GLU A 273 21.60 21.05 -4.90
CA GLU A 273 20.21 21.29 -5.31
C GLU A 273 19.25 21.75 -4.18
N THR A 274 19.76 22.11 -2.98
CA THR A 274 18.91 22.51 -1.85
C THR A 274 18.23 23.85 -2.13
N PRO A 275 16.88 23.94 -2.09
CA PRO A 275 16.17 25.17 -2.41
C PRO A 275 16.13 26.16 -1.23
N SER A 276 16.44 27.42 -1.50
CA SER A 276 16.28 28.55 -0.57
C SER A 276 15.40 29.64 -1.18
N LEU A 277 14.38 30.11 -0.43
CA LEU A 277 13.56 31.26 -0.84
C LEU A 277 14.39 32.55 -0.65
N ILE A 278 14.62 33.29 -1.74
CA ILE A 278 15.38 34.55 -1.73
C ILE A 278 14.49 35.79 -1.87
N TYR A 279 13.25 35.64 -2.37
CA TYR A 279 12.29 36.74 -2.49
C TYR A 279 10.84 36.24 -2.47
N GLU A 280 9.95 37.01 -1.86
CA GLU A 280 8.49 36.83 -1.88
C GLU A 280 7.84 38.20 -1.97
N THR A 281 6.89 38.37 -2.91
CA THR A 281 6.11 39.61 -3.06
C THR A 281 4.70 39.32 -3.58
N ILE A 282 3.80 40.30 -3.47
CA ILE A 282 2.47 40.25 -4.10
C ILE A 282 2.64 40.47 -5.60
N ALA A 283 1.95 39.68 -6.42
CA ALA A 283 1.94 39.79 -7.87
C ALA A 283 0.59 40.35 -8.37
N PRO A 284 0.54 41.03 -9.53
CA PRO A 284 -0.71 41.48 -10.13
C PRO A 284 -1.66 40.30 -10.41
N ASN A 285 -2.98 40.53 -10.37
CA ASN A 285 -3.99 39.47 -10.56
C ASN A 285 -3.99 38.86 -11.98
N VAL A 286 -3.35 39.52 -12.96
CA VAL A 286 -3.27 39.09 -14.37
C VAL A 286 -1.82 39.18 -14.88
N GLY A 287 -1.55 38.55 -16.03
CA GLY A 287 -0.24 38.54 -16.67
C GLY A 287 0.73 37.53 -16.07
N ASP A 288 1.74 37.16 -16.86
CA ASP A 288 2.76 36.16 -16.56
C ASP A 288 4.15 36.81 -16.45
N ILE A 289 5.13 36.07 -15.90
CA ILE A 289 6.49 36.60 -15.75
C ILE A 289 7.12 36.74 -17.14
N SER A 290 7.45 37.98 -17.51
CA SER A 290 8.08 38.30 -18.79
C SER A 290 9.57 38.59 -18.68
N ASN A 291 10.02 39.08 -17.52
CA ASN A 291 11.41 39.36 -17.18
C ASN A 291 11.56 39.60 -15.66
N ILE A 292 12.77 39.47 -15.11
CA ILE A 292 13.12 39.88 -13.75
C ILE A 292 14.49 40.58 -13.77
N LYS A 293 14.58 41.74 -13.11
CA LYS A 293 15.80 42.55 -13.00
C LYS A 293 16.25 42.61 -11.54
N THR A 294 17.52 42.30 -11.28
CA THR A 294 18.16 42.50 -9.98
C THR A 294 18.78 43.89 -9.91
N PHE A 295 18.50 44.62 -8.83
CA PHE A 295 19.18 45.87 -8.48
C PHE A 295 19.88 45.69 -7.13
N SER A 296 21.20 45.85 -7.10
CA SER A 296 21.95 46.01 -5.87
C SER A 296 22.01 47.50 -5.54
N PRO A 297 21.28 48.01 -4.53
CA PRO A 297 21.54 49.36 -4.02
C PRO A 297 22.97 49.45 -3.46
N TYR A 298 23.58 50.63 -3.50
CA TYR A 298 24.89 50.86 -2.89
C TYR A 298 24.76 50.80 -1.35
N GLY A 299 25.22 49.70 -0.73
CA GLY A 299 25.25 49.56 0.73
C GLY A 299 25.21 48.11 1.21
N THR A 300 24.91 47.93 2.49
CA THR A 300 24.77 46.61 3.16
C THR A 300 23.39 45.97 3.00
N LEU A 301 22.51 46.55 2.17
CA LEU A 301 21.20 46.00 1.86
C LEU A 301 21.32 44.93 0.76
N GLY A 302 20.57 43.84 0.91
CA GLY A 302 20.55 42.74 -0.06
C GLY A 302 19.98 43.13 -1.43
N PRO A 303 20.13 42.26 -2.44
CA PRO A 303 19.59 42.48 -3.77
C PRO A 303 18.07 42.69 -3.75
N THR A 304 17.61 43.66 -4.53
CA THR A 304 16.18 43.93 -4.75
C THR A 304 15.77 43.48 -6.14
N TYR A 305 14.54 42.99 -6.30
CA TYR A 305 14.07 42.39 -7.55
C TYR A 305 12.87 43.14 -8.11
N GLN A 306 12.96 43.57 -9.37
CA GLN A 306 11.83 44.11 -10.13
C GLN A 306 11.34 43.05 -11.11
N ILE A 307 10.06 42.68 -11.03
CA ILE A 307 9.43 41.67 -11.88
C ILE A 307 8.56 42.38 -12.92
N GLU A 308 8.71 42.03 -14.21
CA GLU A 308 7.96 42.64 -15.31
C GLU A 308 6.93 41.64 -15.84
N TYR A 309 5.65 42.00 -15.82
CA TYR A 309 4.53 41.12 -16.17
C TYR A 309 3.93 41.42 -17.55
N LYS A 310 3.42 40.41 -18.26
CA LYS A 310 2.71 40.54 -19.55
C LYS A 310 1.57 39.54 -19.72
#